data_AF-A0A957A740-F1
#
_entry.id   AF-A0A957A740-F1
#
_cell.length_a   1.000
_cell.length_b   1.000
_cell.length_c   1.000
_cell.angle_alpha   90.00
_cell.angle_beta   90.00
_cell.angle_gamma   90.00
#
_symmetry.space_group_name_H-M   'P 1'
#
loop_
_entity.id
_entity.type
_entity.pdbx_description
1 polymer ?
#
loop_
_entity_poly.entity_id
_entity_poly.type
_entity_poly.pdbx_seq_one_letter_code
_entity_poly.pdbx_strand_id
1 'polypeptide(L)'
;MRFRIAAAAARPGTPDRVVVASLVDDVSNRLQVVLGYAQILHELEEGERGDAVAAIEQECAELRATLRSLTGWSRDEAGRGPWQDPAWRDAGPSAPVVFDGGEGS
;
A
#
# COMPACT_ATOMS: atom_id res chain seq x y z
N MET A 1 -3.99 -15.63 5.53
CA MET A 1 -2.87 -15.99 4.62
C MET A 1 -1.55 -15.56 5.24
N ARG A 2 -0.51 -16.41 5.22
CA ARG A 2 0.86 -16.06 5.63
C ARG A 2 1.71 -15.99 4.36
N PHE A 3 2.12 -14.80 3.95
CA PHE A 3 3.01 -14.63 2.80
C PHE A 3 4.41 -15.14 3.16
N ARG A 4 4.87 -16.18 2.46
CA ARG A 4 6.28 -16.61 2.50
C ARG A 4 6.99 -15.91 1.35
N ILE A 5 7.81 -14.92 1.66
CA ILE A 5 8.68 -14.27 0.69
C ILE A 5 9.84 -15.24 0.43
N ALA A 6 9.93 -15.76 -0.80
CA ALA A 6 11.08 -16.51 -1.24
C ALA A 6 12.30 -15.58 -1.19
N ALA A 7 13.33 -15.98 -0.44
CA ALA A 7 14.56 -15.21 -0.24
C ALA A 7 15.43 -15.05 -1.50
N ALA A 8 14.91 -15.39 -2.68
CA ALA A 8 15.63 -15.31 -3.94
C ALA A 8 15.28 -13.99 -4.65
N ALA A 9 16.30 -13.14 -4.82
CA ALA A 9 16.30 -11.87 -5.57
C ALA A 9 16.02 -10.57 -4.81
N ALA A 10 16.22 -10.53 -3.49
CA ALA A 10 16.40 -9.27 -2.78
C ALA A 10 17.75 -8.64 -3.16
N ARG A 11 17.79 -7.82 -4.21
CA ARG A 11 18.84 -6.80 -4.34
C ARG A 11 18.66 -5.80 -3.18
N PRO A 12 19.71 -5.48 -2.42
CA PRO A 12 19.60 -4.45 -1.38
C PRO A 12 19.13 -3.14 -2.01
N GLY A 13 17.99 -2.60 -1.56
CA GLY A 13 17.53 -1.27 -1.92
C GLY A 13 16.57 -1.16 -3.11
N THR A 14 16.02 -2.25 -3.66
CA THR A 14 14.91 -2.14 -4.63
C THR A 14 13.81 -3.14 -4.29
N PRO A 15 12.64 -2.71 -3.78
CA PRO A 15 11.51 -3.62 -3.63
C PRO A 15 11.14 -4.16 -5.02
N ASP A 16 10.99 -5.49 -5.12
CA ASP A 16 10.55 -6.15 -6.34
C ASP A 16 9.26 -5.48 -6.84
N ARG A 17 9.22 -5.05 -8.10
CA ARG A 17 8.08 -4.36 -8.70
C ARG A 17 6.79 -5.16 -8.55
N VAL A 18 6.89 -6.49 -8.52
CA VAL A 18 5.76 -7.39 -8.28
C VAL A 18 5.21 -7.19 -6.86
N VAL A 19 6.08 -7.10 -5.85
CA VAL A 19 5.69 -6.88 -4.45
C VAL A 19 5.01 -5.51 -4.28
N VAL A 20 5.53 -4.47 -4.93
CA VAL A 20 4.91 -3.14 -4.90
C VAL A 20 3.55 -3.14 -5.59
N ALA A 21 3.43 -3.78 -6.76
CA ALA A 21 2.17 -3.86 -7.48
C ALA A 21 1.10 -4.61 -6.68
N SER A 22 1.42 -5.78 -6.10
CA SER A 22 0.49 -6.53 -5.24
C SER A 22 0.06 -5.73 -4.02
N LEU A 23 0.97 -4.97 -3.43
CA LEU A 23 0.66 -4.12 -2.29
C LEU A 23 -0.27 -2.96 -2.65
N VAL A 24 -0.04 -2.31 -3.79
CA VAL A 24 -0.90 -1.25 -4.29
C VAL A 24 -2.30 -1.78 -4.57
N ASP A 25 -2.40 -2.99 -5.15
CA ASP A 25 -3.67 -3.66 -5.40
C ASP A 25 -4.41 -3.95 -4.07
N ASP A 26 -3.73 -4.55 -3.10
CA ASP A 26 -4.27 -4.83 -1.77
C ASP A 26 -4.77 -3.56 -1.07
N VAL A 27 -4.00 -2.47 -1.09
CA VAL A 27 -4.41 -1.18 -0.50
C VAL A 27 -5.61 -0.59 -1.24
N SER A 28 -5.62 -0.66 -2.57
CA SER A 28 -6.70 -0.12 -3.40
C SER A 28 -8.01 -0.86 -3.16
N ASN A 29 -7.98 -2.19 -3.12
CA ASN A 29 -9.15 -3.03 -2.87
C ASN A 29 -9.81 -2.70 -1.53
N ARG A 30 -9.00 -2.53 -0.47
CA ARG A 30 -9.51 -2.19 0.87
C ARG A 30 -10.10 -0.79 0.93
N LEU A 31 -9.46 0.18 0.28
CA LEU A 31 -9.99 1.54 0.18
C LEU A 31 -11.32 1.57 -0.56
N GLN A 32 -11.49 0.75 -1.60
CA GLN A 32 -12.77 0.62 -2.30
C GLN A 32 -13.89 0.14 -1.38
N VAL A 33 -13.61 -0.86 -0.51
CA VAL A 33 -14.60 -1.35 0.48
C VAL A 33 -14.98 -0.24 1.45
N VAL A 34 -13.99 0.46 2.03
CA VAL A 34 -14.22 1.57 2.96
C VAL A 34 -15.06 2.67 2.32
N LEU A 35 -14.71 3.08 1.10
CA LEU A 35 -15.41 4.13 0.37
C LEU A 35 -16.84 3.69 -0.01
N GLY A 36 -17.01 2.45 -0.44
CA GLY A 36 -18.32 1.89 -0.79
C GLY A 36 -19.29 1.94 0.38
N TYR A 37 -18.88 1.42 1.55
CA TYR A 37 -19.72 1.49 2.75
C TYR A 37 -19.95 2.92 3.23
N ALA A 38 -18.94 3.79 3.20
CA ALA A 38 -19.09 5.18 3.61
C ALA A 38 -20.09 5.96 2.74
N GLN A 39 -20.15 5.67 1.44
CA GLN A 39 -21.07 6.31 0.51
C GLN A 39 -22.53 5.95 0.81
N ILE A 40 -22.82 4.68 1.09
CA ILE A 40 -24.19 4.19 1.31
C ILE A 40 -24.62 4.21 2.79
N LEU A 41 -23.72 4.56 3.73
CA LEU A 41 -23.95 4.41 5.16
C LEU A 41 -25.25 5.06 5.68
N HIS A 42 -25.60 6.20 5.07
CA HIS A 42 -26.79 6.97 5.41
C HIS A 42 -28.09 6.37 4.83
N GLU A 43 -27.98 5.51 3.82
CA GLU A 43 -29.06 4.79 3.16
C GLU A 43 -29.38 3.45 3.84
N LEU A 44 -28.44 2.92 4.64
CA LEU A 44 -28.59 1.66 5.35
C LEU A 44 -29.52 1.75 6.56
N GLU A 45 -30.27 0.66 6.78
CA GLU A 45 -31.06 0.44 7.99
C GLU A 45 -30.16 0.32 9.23
N GLU A 46 -30.71 0.51 10.44
CA GLU A 46 -29.91 0.57 11.67
C GLU A 46 -29.11 -0.72 11.93
N GLY A 47 -29.66 -1.89 11.61
CA GLY A 47 -28.95 -3.17 11.71
C GLY A 47 -27.80 -3.29 10.72
N GLU A 48 -28.03 -2.95 9.45
CA GLU A 48 -27.03 -3.02 8.39
C GLU A 48 -25.95 -1.95 8.54
N ARG A 49 -26.29 -0.80 9.13
CA ARG A 49 -25.36 0.29 9.43
C ARG A 49 -24.32 -0.14 10.46
N GLY A 50 -24.72 -0.91 11.48
CA GLY A 50 -23.78 -1.48 12.45
C GLY A 50 -22.74 -2.38 11.78
N ASP A 51 -23.19 -3.27 10.90
CA ASP A 51 -22.33 -4.17 10.15
C ASP A 51 -21.40 -3.42 9.17
N ALA A 52 -21.92 -2.39 8.49
CA ALA A 52 -21.12 -1.55 7.61
C ALA A 52 -20.02 -0.76 8.36
N VAL A 53 -20.34 -0.22 9.55
CA VAL A 53 -19.32 0.43 10.39
C VAL A 53 -18.26 -0.57 10.83
N ALA A 54 -18.65 -1.76 11.28
CA ALA A 54 -17.71 -2.80 11.67
C ALA A 54 -16.79 -3.22 10.51
N ALA A 55 -17.33 -3.33 9.29
CA ALA A 55 -16.54 -3.62 8.10
C ALA A 55 -15.54 -2.49 7.79
N ILE A 56 -15.96 -1.23 7.85
CA ILE A 56 -15.06 -0.07 7.67
C ILE A 56 -13.93 -0.08 8.70
N GLU A 57 -14.25 -0.33 9.97
CA GLU A 57 -13.27 -0.37 11.06
C GLU A 57 -12.24 -1.48 10.85
N GLN A 58 -12.70 -2.67 10.46
CA GLN A 58 -11.84 -3.81 10.16
C GLN A 58 -10.88 -3.50 9.00
N GLU A 59 -11.39 -2.99 7.88
CA GLU A 59 -10.56 -2.64 6.73
C GLU A 59 -9.54 -1.54 7.05
N CYS A 60 -9.94 -0.54 7.84
CA CYS A 60 -9.03 0.49 8.32
C CYS A 60 -7.94 -0.08 9.24
N ALA A 61 -8.28 -1.02 10.12
CA ALA A 61 -7.32 -1.68 11.01
C ALA A 61 -6.27 -2.47 10.21
N GLU A 62 -6.71 -3.19 9.19
CA GLU A 62 -5.84 -3.98 8.32
C GLU A 62 -4.98 -3.08 7.41
N LEU A 63 -5.53 -2.01 6.82
CA LEU A 63 -4.76 -0.98 6.12
C LEU A 63 -3.65 -0.41 7.01
N ARG A 64 -3.97 -0.10 8.26
CA ARG A 64 -3.00 0.42 9.24
C ARG A 64 -1.93 -0.60 9.60
N ALA A 65 -2.25 -1.89 9.62
CA ALA A 65 -1.28 -2.96 9.85
C ALA A 65 -0.33 -3.10 8.64
N THR A 66 -0.88 -3.12 7.43
CA THR A 66 -0.11 -3.16 6.17
C THR A 66 0.84 -1.97 6.06
N LEU A 67 0.35 -0.74 6.26
CA LEU A 67 1.18 0.47 6.23
C LEU A 67 2.26 0.46 7.32
N ARG A 68 1.95 -0.06 8.52
CA ARG A 68 2.95 -0.22 9.58
C ARG A 68 4.03 -1.24 9.23
N SER A 69 3.66 -2.35 8.60
CA SER A 69 4.62 -3.36 8.14
C SER A 69 5.58 -2.77 7.10
N LEU A 70 5.06 -2.05 6.11
CA LEU A 70 5.86 -1.39 5.08
C LEU A 70 6.80 -0.34 5.66
N THR A 71 6.25 0.52 6.51
CA THR A 71 7.05 1.58 7.15
C THR A 71 8.06 1.02 8.14
N GLY A 72 7.83 -0.18 8.70
CA GLY A 72 8.81 -0.91 9.49
C GLY A 72 9.98 -1.46 8.66
N TRP A 73 9.70 -1.97 7.45
CA TRP A 73 10.74 -2.53 6.56
C TRP A 73 11.63 -1.48 5.90
N SER A 74 11.16 -0.25 5.83
CA SER A 74 11.83 0.86 5.17
C SER A 74 12.53 1.81 6.15
N ARG A 75 12.48 1.50 7.46
CA ARG A 75 13.22 2.25 8.48
C ARG A 75 14.68 1.80 8.51
N ASP A 76 15.58 2.77 8.58
CA ASP A 76 17.00 2.56 8.85
C ASP A 76 17.24 2.14 10.32
N GLU A 77 18.51 1.89 10.68
CA GLU A 77 18.92 1.52 12.04
C GLU A 77 18.56 2.59 13.10
N ALA A 78 18.31 3.83 12.68
CA ALA A 78 17.86 4.93 13.54
C ALA A 78 16.32 5.03 13.60
N GLY A 79 15.59 4.09 12.98
CA GLY A 79 14.15 4.06 12.96
C GLY A 79 13.53 5.11 12.03
N ARG A 80 14.28 5.70 11.10
CA ARG A 80 13.79 6.71 10.14
C ARG A 80 13.51 6.07 8.78
N GLY A 81 12.34 6.37 8.23
CA GLY A 81 11.99 5.98 6.87
C GLY A 81 12.50 6.99 5.82
N PRO A 82 12.66 6.59 4.54
CA PRO A 82 13.12 7.48 3.47
C PRO A 82 12.22 8.71 3.27
N TRP A 83 10.93 8.63 3.57
CA TRP A 83 9.99 9.77 3.54
C TRP A 83 10.12 10.72 4.76
N GLN A 84 11.10 10.50 5.64
CA GLN A 84 11.39 11.38 6.78
C GLN A 84 12.68 12.17 6.59
N ASP A 85 13.45 11.88 5.53
CA ASP A 85 14.62 12.65 5.12
C ASP A 85 14.22 13.87 4.27
N PRO A 86 14.39 15.12 4.70
CA PRO A 86 14.02 16.30 3.90
C PRO A 86 14.47 16.26 2.42
N ALA A 87 15.58 15.57 2.11
CA ALA A 87 16.08 15.37 0.76
C ALA A 87 15.13 14.59 -0.18
N TRP A 88 14.22 13.75 0.33
CA TRP A 88 13.22 13.04 -0.50
C TRP A 88 12.20 13.99 -1.12
N ARG A 89 11.93 15.16 -0.49
CA ARG A 89 10.97 16.15 -1.00
C ARG A 89 11.54 16.98 -2.14
N ASP A 90 12.85 17.20 -2.11
CA ASP A 90 13.58 17.98 -3.13
C ASP A 90 13.99 17.09 -4.33
N ALA A 91 14.03 15.78 -4.14
CA ALA A 91 13.97 14.81 -5.22
C ALA A 91 12.52 14.81 -5.79
N GLY A 92 12.19 15.80 -6.63
CA GLY A 92 11.02 15.73 -7.50
C GLY A 92 10.94 14.38 -8.22
N PRO A 93 9.76 13.94 -8.72
CA PRO A 93 9.56 12.59 -9.24
C PRO A 93 10.73 12.22 -10.15
N SER A 94 11.60 11.32 -9.66
CA SER A 94 12.77 10.87 -10.41
C SER A 94 12.27 10.50 -11.79
N ALA A 95 12.88 11.12 -12.81
CA ALA A 95 12.48 11.20 -14.20
C ALA A 95 11.56 10.08 -14.69
N PRO A 96 10.56 10.37 -15.55
CA PRO A 96 9.70 9.35 -16.13
C PRO A 96 10.59 8.22 -16.68
N VAL A 97 10.32 6.99 -16.24
CA VAL A 97 10.95 5.79 -16.80
C VAL A 97 10.57 5.77 -18.28
N VAL A 98 11.47 6.24 -19.14
CA VAL A 98 11.33 6.12 -20.59
C VAL A 98 11.53 4.64 -20.90
N PHE A 99 10.44 3.97 -21.25
CA PHE A 99 10.50 2.64 -21.82
C PHE A 99 11.00 2.80 -23.26
N ASP A 100 12.25 2.45 -23.50
CA ASP A 100 12.77 2.28 -24.86
C ASP A 100 12.07 1.03 -25.43
N GLY A 101 10.98 1.27 -26.17
CA GLY A 101 10.29 0.26 -26.94
C GLY A 101 11.17 -0.12 -28.12
N GLY A 102 12.15 -0.98 -27.85
CA GLY A 102 12.95 -1.62 -28.89
C GLY A 102 12.03 -2.43 -29.79
N GLU A 103 11.72 -1.89 -30.97
CA GLU A 103 11.19 -2.64 -32.09
C GLU A 103 12.16 -3.78 -32.42
N GLY A 104 11.70 -5.01 -32.20
CA GLY A 104 12.45 -6.23 -32.46
C GLY A 104 11.71 -7.09 -33.48
N SER A 105 12.06 -6.83 -34.75
CA SER A 105 12.07 -7.71 -35.94
C SER A 105 10.80 -8.43 -36.40
#